data_AF-A0A916LAK6-F1
#
_entry.id   AF-A0A916LAK6-F1
#
_cell.length_a   1.000
_cell.length_b   1.000
_cell.length_c   1.000
_cell.angle_alpha   90.00
_cell.angle_beta   90.00
_cell.angle_gamma   90.00
#
_symmetry.space_group_name_H-M   'P 1'
#
loop_
_entity.id
_entity.type
_entity.pdbx_description
1 polymer ?
#
loop_
_entity_poly.entity_id
_entity_poly.type
_entity_poly.pdbx_seq_one_letter_code
_entity_poly.pdbx_strand_id
1 'polypeptide(L)'
;MVALSAFDLIESTASHHRRALGIQRLLAARSQRGRKIPDLLIAAAGEEHGLVVLHYDADFDLIAAVTGQPCQWIVPAGTID
;
A
#
# COMPACT_ATOMS: atom_id res chain seq x y z
N MET A 1 -20.73 -5.57 15.82
CA MET A 1 -20.20 -6.59 14.88
C MET A 1 -20.58 -6.32 13.41
N VAL A 2 -21.09 -5.12 13.06
CA VAL A 2 -21.60 -4.77 11.72
C VAL A 2 -20.56 -4.04 10.84
N ALA A 3 -19.50 -3.49 11.45
CA ALA A 3 -18.59 -2.58 10.75
C ALA A 3 -17.71 -3.26 9.69
N LEU A 4 -17.24 -4.49 9.91
CA LEU A 4 -16.37 -5.17 8.94
C LEU A 4 -17.13 -5.74 7.73
N SER A 5 -18.40 -6.12 7.88
CA SER A 5 -19.22 -6.60 6.76
C SER A 5 -19.61 -5.49 5.78
N ALA A 6 -19.28 -4.23 6.08
CA ALA A 6 -19.45 -3.12 5.15
C ALA A 6 -18.35 -3.03 4.09
N PHE A 7 -17.28 -3.84 4.23
CA PHE A 7 -16.16 -3.87 3.31
C PHE A 7 -16.04 -5.23 2.63
N ASP A 8 -15.79 -5.22 1.32
CA ASP A 8 -15.40 -6.42 0.59
C ASP A 8 -13.97 -6.81 0.97
N LEU A 9 -13.79 -8.08 1.37
CA LEU A 9 -12.49 -8.62 1.72
C LEU A 9 -11.67 -8.91 0.45
N ILE A 10 -10.46 -8.37 0.39
CA ILE A 10 -9.45 -8.78 -0.60
C ILE A 10 -8.49 -9.74 0.10
N GLU A 11 -8.51 -11.00 -0.33
CA GLU A 11 -7.62 -12.03 0.18
C GLU A 11 -6.17 -11.76 -0.24
N SER A 12 -5.23 -11.95 0.68
CA SER A 12 -3.80 -11.89 0.36
C SER A 12 -3.39 -13.13 -0.42
N THR A 13 -2.94 -12.93 -1.66
CA THR A 13 -2.56 -14.04 -2.56
C THR A 13 -1.04 -14.15 -2.71
N ALA A 14 -0.58 -15.30 -3.21
CA ALA A 14 0.82 -15.48 -3.59
C ALA A 14 1.29 -14.44 -4.64
N SER A 15 0.38 -13.90 -5.46
CA SER A 15 0.67 -12.81 -6.39
C SER A 15 1.06 -11.54 -5.64
N HIS A 16 0.28 -11.16 -4.61
CA HIS A 16 0.55 -9.99 -3.77
C HIS A 16 1.90 -10.11 -3.06
N HIS A 17 2.24 -11.29 -2.53
CA HIS A 17 3.54 -11.52 -1.91
C HIS A 17 4.72 -11.33 -2.87
N ARG A 18 4.61 -11.88 -4.10
CA ARG A 18 5.65 -11.68 -5.13
C ARG A 18 5.77 -10.22 -5.53
N ARG A 19 4.63 -9.53 -5.69
CA ARG A 19 4.62 -8.13 -6.08
C ARG A 19 5.18 -7.24 -4.96
N ALA A 20 4.81 -7.47 -3.71
CA ALA A 20 5.37 -6.79 -2.54
C ALA A 20 6.90 -6.89 -2.48
N LEU A 21 7.46 -8.08 -2.74
CA LEU A 21 8.92 -8.25 -2.85
C LEU A 21 9.51 -7.46 -4.03
N GLY A 22 8.79 -7.38 -5.16
CA GLY A 22 9.14 -6.52 -6.29
C GLY A 22 9.19 -5.05 -5.92
N ILE A 23 8.15 -4.54 -5.25
CA ILE A 23 8.08 -3.16 -4.75
C ILE A 23 9.24 -2.89 -3.77
N GLN A 24 9.51 -3.81 -2.84
CA GLN A 24 10.63 -3.70 -1.91
C GLN A 24 11.98 -3.56 -2.63
N ARG A 25 12.19 -4.32 -3.72
CA ARG A 25 13.40 -4.23 -4.55
C ARG A 25 13.49 -2.88 -5.28
N LEU A 26 12.38 -2.36 -5.80
CA LEU A 26 12.32 -1.03 -6.43
C LEU A 26 12.71 0.08 -5.44
N LEU A 27 12.16 0.03 -4.23
CA LEU A 27 12.50 0.94 -3.14
C LEU A 27 13.97 0.83 -2.73
N ALA A 28 14.47 -0.40 -2.57
CA ALA A 28 15.87 -0.64 -2.23
C ALA A 28 16.84 -0.13 -3.29
N ALA A 29 16.48 -0.20 -4.58
CA ALA A 29 17.26 0.36 -5.69
C ALA A 29 17.36 1.89 -5.64
N ARG A 30 16.42 2.56 -4.95
CA ARG A 30 16.44 4.01 -4.67
C ARG A 30 17.02 4.36 -3.29
N SER A 31 17.68 3.40 -2.62
CA SER A 31 18.16 3.54 -1.25
C SER A 31 17.06 3.82 -0.21
N GLN A 32 15.79 3.55 -0.53
CA GLN A 32 14.62 3.73 0.34
C GLN A 32 14.24 2.42 1.03
N ARG A 33 15.17 1.85 1.80
CA ARG A 33 14.96 0.53 2.43
C ARG A 33 14.00 0.61 3.62
N GLY A 34 13.40 -0.53 3.98
CA GLY A 34 12.74 -0.70 5.28
C GLY A 34 11.27 -0.27 5.37
N ARG A 35 10.47 -0.36 4.29
CA ARG A 35 9.01 -0.26 4.41
C ARG A 35 8.43 -1.53 5.04
N LYS A 36 7.33 -1.39 5.78
CA LYS A 36 6.70 -2.49 6.51
C LYS A 36 6.11 -3.50 5.52
N ILE A 37 6.22 -4.79 5.83
CA ILE A 37 5.66 -5.86 4.97
C ILE A 37 4.14 -5.69 4.74
N PRO A 38 3.32 -5.35 5.76
CA PRO A 38 1.89 -5.11 5.55
C PRO A 38 1.60 -4.02 4.51
N ASP A 39 2.30 -2.89 4.54
CA ASP A 39 2.07 -1.79 3.59
C ASP A 39 2.38 -2.20 2.15
N LEU A 40 3.44 -2.99 1.96
CA LEU A 40 3.79 -3.54 0.66
C LEU A 40 2.74 -4.54 0.14
N LEU A 41 2.12 -5.33 1.02
CA LEU A 41 1.04 -6.25 0.65
C LEU A 41 -0.25 -5.50 0.31
N ILE A 42 -0.61 -4.49 1.10
CA ILE A 42 -1.76 -3.61 0.83
C ILE A 42 -1.57 -2.90 -0.52
N ALA A 43 -0.39 -2.34 -0.74
CA ALA A 43 -0.06 -1.68 -2.00
C ALA A 43 -0.14 -2.64 -3.19
N ALA A 44 0.43 -3.85 -3.06
CA ALA A 44 0.36 -4.87 -4.11
C ALA A 44 -1.09 -5.31 -4.41
N ALA A 45 -1.93 -5.48 -3.39
CA ALA A 45 -3.33 -5.81 -3.57
C ALA A 45 -4.11 -4.68 -4.26
N GLY A 46 -3.90 -3.43 -3.84
CA GLY A 46 -4.49 -2.25 -4.46
C GLY A 46 -4.07 -2.07 -5.92
N GLU A 47 -2.77 -2.25 -6.21
CA GLU A 47 -2.24 -2.19 -7.58
C GLU A 47 -2.85 -3.27 -8.48
N GLU A 48 -2.92 -4.52 -8.03
CA GLU A 48 -3.48 -5.64 -8.82
C GLU A 48 -4.97 -5.43 -9.14
N HIS A 49 -5.73 -4.84 -8.21
CA HIS A 49 -7.16 -4.61 -8.37
C HIS A 49 -7.51 -3.22 -8.96
N GLY A 50 -6.50 -2.39 -9.26
CA GLY A 50 -6.73 -1.03 -9.76
C GLY A 50 -7.43 -0.10 -8.76
N LEU A 51 -7.22 -0.32 -7.47
CA LEU A 51 -7.85 0.43 -6.37
C LEU A 51 -6.94 1.55 -5.86
N VAL A 52 -7.56 2.59 -5.31
CA VAL A 52 -6.86 3.65 -4.59
C VAL A 52 -6.61 3.19 -3.15
N VAL A 53 -5.36 3.22 -2.71
CA VAL A 53 -5.05 2.97 -1.29
C VAL A 53 -5.35 4.22 -0.50
N LEU A 54 -6.34 4.16 0.39
CA LEU A 54 -6.64 5.22 1.35
C LEU A 54 -5.76 5.04 2.60
N HIS A 55 -4.98 6.06 2.98
CA HIS A 55 -4.00 5.94 4.06
C HIS A 55 -3.85 7.21 4.90
N TYR A 56 -3.16 7.07 6.04
CA TYR A 56 -2.60 8.17 6.80
C TYR A 56 -1.17 7.79 7.27
N ASP A 57 -0.41 7.19 6.36
CA ASP A 57 0.99 6.81 6.55
C ASP A 57 1.80 7.26 5.32
N ALA A 58 2.85 8.05 5.53
CA ALA A 58 3.70 8.58 4.46
C ALA A 58 4.47 7.50 3.69
N ASP A 59 4.56 6.27 4.22
CA ASP A 59 5.18 5.15 3.52
C ASP A 59 4.48 4.85 2.18
N PHE A 60 3.16 5.08 2.08
CA PHE A 60 2.41 4.88 0.84
C PHE A 60 2.74 5.89 -0.26
N ASP A 61 3.18 7.11 0.08
CA ASP A 61 3.66 8.06 -0.94
C ASP A 61 4.96 7.57 -1.58
N LEU A 62 5.85 7.01 -0.77
CA LEU A 62 7.12 6.44 -1.25
C LEU A 62 6.90 5.18 -2.08
N ILE A 63 5.94 4.34 -1.69
CA ILE A 63 5.51 3.19 -2.47
C ILE A 63 4.90 3.65 -3.80
N ALA A 64 3.96 4.60 -3.80
CA ALA A 64 3.36 5.15 -5.01
C ALA A 64 4.41 5.77 -5.94
N ALA A 65 5.45 6.40 -5.42
CA ALA A 65 6.53 6.97 -6.22
C ALA A 65 7.33 5.91 -7.01
N VAL A 66 7.32 4.63 -6.60
CA VAL A 66 7.98 3.53 -7.33
C VAL A 66 7.01 2.67 -8.14
N THR A 67 5.74 2.59 -7.76
CA THR A 67 4.73 1.77 -8.48
C THR A 67 3.90 2.56 -9.46
N GLY A 68 3.74 3.87 -9.25
CA GLY A 68 2.80 4.71 -9.99
C GLY A 68 1.33 4.47 -9.63
N GLN A 69 1.05 3.63 -8.62
CA GLN A 69 -0.32 3.31 -8.21
C GLN A 69 -0.97 4.52 -7.51
N PRO A 70 -2.30 4.65 -7.59
CA PRO A 70 -3.01 5.71 -6.90
C PRO A 70 -3.04 5.47 -5.38
N CYS A 71 -2.62 6.49 -4.63
CA CYS A 71 -2.75 6.56 -3.17
C CYS A 71 -3.43 7.87 -2.81
N GLN A 72 -4.20 7.86 -1.72
CA GLN A 72 -4.89 9.04 -1.21
C GLN A 72 -4.80 9.11 0.31
N TRP A 73 -4.43 10.29 0.80
CA TRP A 73 -4.52 10.63 2.21
C TRP A 73 -5.99 10.75 2.66
N ILE A 74 -6.37 10.11 3.77
CA ILE A 74 -7.75 10.21 4.31
C ILE A 74 -8.12 11.65 4.68
N VAL A 75 -7.14 12.39 5.18
CA VAL A 75 -7.13 13.84 5.37
C VAL A 75 -5.70 14.35 5.12
N PRO A 76 -5.46 15.64 4.87
CA PRO A 76 -4.12 16.15 4.58
C PRO A 76 -3.08 15.73 5.64
N ALA A 77 -1.85 15.44 5.20
CA ALA A 77 -0.77 15.03 6.09
C ALA A 77 -0.52 16.06 7.22
N GLY A 78 -0.33 15.58 8.44
CA GLY A 78 -0.08 16.41 9.62
C GLY A 78 -1.32 17.09 10.23
N THR A 79 -2.53 16.63 9.90
CA THR A 79 -3.79 17.18 10.44
C THR A 79 -4.44 16.32 11.53
N ILE A 80 -3.94 15.10 11.76
CA ILE A 80 -4.33 14.16 12.82
C ILE A 80 -3.06 13.70 13.55
N ASP A 81 -3.15 13.64 14.89
CA ASP A 81 -2.16 13.09 15.83
C ASP A 81 -2.46 11.62 16.20
#